data_AF-A0A9E1M147-F1
#
_entry.id   AF-A0A9E1M147-F1
#
_cell.length_a   1.000
_cell.length_b   1.000
_cell.length_c   1.000
_cell.angle_alpha   90.00
_cell.angle_beta   90.00
_cell.angle_gamma   90.00
#
_symmetry.space_group_name_H-M   'P 1'
#
loop_
_entity.id
_entity.type
_entity.pdbx_description
1 polymer ?
#
loop_
_entity_poly.entity_id
_entity_poly.type
_entity_poly.pdbx_seq_one_letter_code
_entity_poly.pdbx_strand_id
1 'polypeptide(L)'
;MAKQTKGFCKYCGKEYTRGGMLRHLSACGERKKVLEAETGKRKCGYYELLLMGRYNKNYWLIIEIRETATLRELDQFIRDIWVECCGHLSEFNIAGQRYEVLPDEDFFWDEPSKSMDYKLSSVLSAGMEFTYEYDYGSTTELIVKVQEYRIGIWKKEAVTILSRNNPPEIICSVCGKNPAEWVNPEGFYTGEPFLCEKCLKKKKEDREMEEDEYEEEDEYMLDDGWMDEDFLLPICNSPRMGVCGYCGSEKYPDKFVPDIMIIEEKNQ
;
A
#
# COMPACT_ATOMS: atom_id res chain seq x y z
N MET A 1 5.24 -2.01 23.87
CA MET A 1 4.39 -2.48 22.75
C MET A 1 4.50 -1.46 21.64
N ALA A 2 4.78 -1.87 20.40
CA ALA A 2 4.84 -0.94 19.27
C ALA A 2 3.48 -0.24 19.07
N LYS A 3 3.49 1.07 18.78
CA LYS A 3 2.29 1.88 18.53
C LYS A 3 1.58 1.33 17.29
N GLN A 4 0.34 0.87 17.43
CA GLN A 4 -0.47 0.40 16.31
C GLN A 4 -0.93 1.59 15.47
N THR A 5 -0.82 1.49 14.14
CA THR A 5 -1.42 2.47 13.25
C THR A 5 -2.93 2.41 13.31
N LYS A 6 -3.54 3.56 13.07
CA LYS A 6 -4.98 3.75 13.03
C LYS A 6 -5.40 4.25 11.66
N GLY A 7 -6.69 4.18 11.36
CA GLY A 7 -7.28 4.66 10.12
C GLY A 7 -8.70 5.11 10.33
N PHE A 8 -9.21 5.94 9.42
CA PHE A 8 -10.57 6.44 9.48
C PHE A 8 -11.57 5.49 8.81
N CYS A 9 -12.74 5.36 9.41
CA CYS A 9 -13.87 4.67 8.80
C CYS A 9 -14.43 5.54 7.67
N LYS A 10 -14.57 4.98 6.46
CA LYS A 10 -15.17 5.67 5.31
C LYS A 10 -16.47 6.37 5.65
N TYR A 11 -17.35 5.71 6.40
CA TYR A 11 -18.73 6.14 6.58
C TYR A 11 -18.92 7.15 7.71
N CYS A 12 -18.39 6.86 8.91
CA CYS A 12 -18.63 7.70 10.09
C CYS A 12 -17.48 8.65 10.44
N GLY A 13 -16.33 8.55 9.73
CA GLY A 13 -15.16 9.39 9.96
C GLY A 13 -14.41 9.14 11.27
N LYS A 14 -14.85 8.22 12.13
CA LYS A 14 -14.14 7.87 13.37
C LYS A 14 -12.89 7.06 13.10
N GLU A 15 -11.88 7.25 13.94
CA GLU A 15 -10.57 6.63 13.83
C GLU A 15 -10.46 5.37 14.71
N TYR A 16 -9.92 4.28 14.15
CA TYR A 16 -9.73 3.00 14.87
C TYR A 16 -8.40 2.35 14.51
N THR A 17 -7.85 1.53 15.41
CA THR A 17 -6.78 0.59 15.05
C THR A 17 -7.31 -0.46 14.08
N ARG A 18 -6.44 -1.14 13.31
CA ARG A 18 -6.84 -2.20 12.36
C ARG A 18 -7.88 -3.18 12.92
N GLY A 19 -7.59 -3.80 14.07
CA GLY A 19 -8.51 -4.77 14.70
C GLY A 19 -9.77 -4.12 15.30
N GLY A 20 -9.68 -2.85 15.69
CA GLY A 20 -10.87 -2.06 16.05
C GLY A 20 -11.75 -1.78 14.83
N MET A 21 -11.15 -1.45 13.68
CA MET A 21 -11.85 -1.12 12.44
C MET A 21 -12.64 -2.31 11.90
N LEU A 22 -12.06 -3.51 11.87
CA LEU A 22 -12.76 -4.72 11.43
C LEU A 22 -14.04 -4.97 12.25
N ARG A 23 -13.95 -4.88 13.58
CA ARG A 23 -15.12 -5.01 14.46
C ARG A 23 -16.11 -3.86 14.29
N HIS A 24 -15.59 -2.65 14.06
CA HIS A 24 -16.41 -1.46 13.86
C HIS A 24 -17.21 -1.52 12.56
N LEU A 25 -16.64 -1.97 11.44
CA LEU A 25 -17.28 -1.97 10.13
C LEU A 25 -18.60 -2.77 10.12
N SER A 26 -18.68 -3.88 10.86
CA SER A 26 -19.93 -4.66 11.00
C SER A 26 -20.98 -3.97 11.89
N ALA A 27 -20.54 -3.12 12.83
CA ALA A 27 -21.40 -2.42 13.78
C ALA A 27 -21.69 -0.95 13.39
N CYS A 28 -21.04 -0.42 12.36
CA CYS A 28 -21.11 1.00 12.00
C CYS A 28 -22.52 1.40 11.57
N GLY A 29 -23.15 2.27 12.36
CA GLY A 29 -24.51 2.77 12.08
C GLY A 29 -24.60 3.54 10.76
N GLU A 30 -23.63 4.40 10.46
CA GLU A 30 -23.61 5.15 9.19
C GLU A 30 -23.44 4.22 7.98
N ARG A 31 -22.60 3.18 8.10
CA ARG A 31 -22.50 2.15 7.05
C ARG A 31 -23.85 1.47 6.83
N LYS A 32 -24.53 1.05 7.91
CA LYS A 32 -25.85 0.38 7.80
C LYS A 32 -26.87 1.26 7.09
N LYS A 33 -26.97 2.54 7.45
CA LYS A 33 -27.85 3.50 6.76
C LYS A 33 -27.53 3.60 5.26
N VAL A 34 -26.25 3.72 4.89
CA VAL A 34 -25.83 3.77 3.48
C VAL A 34 -26.20 2.49 2.74
N LEU A 35 -25.94 1.32 3.34
CA LEU A 35 -26.26 0.03 2.73
C LEU A 35 -27.77 -0.21 2.60
N GLU A 36 -28.58 0.19 3.59
CA GLU A 36 -30.05 0.09 3.56
C GLU A 36 -30.67 1.05 2.54
N ALA A 37 -30.02 2.18 2.27
CA ALA A 37 -30.42 3.14 1.25
C ALA A 37 -29.98 2.75 -0.18
N GLU A 38 -29.20 1.68 -0.36
CA GLU A 38 -28.78 1.23 -1.70
C GLU A 38 -30.01 0.79 -2.52
N THR A 39 -30.27 1.49 -3.62
CA THR A 39 -31.33 1.14 -4.56
C THR A 39 -30.75 0.56 -5.85
N GLY A 40 -31.26 -0.59 -6.30
CA GLY A 40 -30.93 -1.13 -7.60
C GLY A 40 -31.61 -2.45 -7.88
N LYS A 41 -31.71 -2.80 -9.17
CA LYS A 41 -32.40 -4.03 -9.61
C LYS A 41 -31.50 -5.27 -9.56
N ARG A 42 -30.20 -5.09 -9.74
CA ARG A 42 -29.22 -6.18 -9.80
C ARG A 42 -28.53 -6.33 -8.45
N LYS A 43 -28.49 -7.55 -7.93
CA LYS A 43 -27.71 -7.91 -6.73
C LYS A 43 -26.35 -8.50 -7.10
N CYS A 44 -25.41 -8.44 -6.17
CA CYS A 44 -24.07 -9.00 -6.29
C CYS A 44 -23.52 -9.32 -4.90
N GLY A 45 -22.71 -10.38 -4.78
CA GLY A 45 -21.87 -10.62 -3.61
C GLY A 45 -20.68 -9.67 -3.55
N TYR A 46 -20.20 -9.41 -2.34
CA TYR A 46 -19.03 -8.60 -2.04
C TYR A 46 -18.21 -9.25 -0.94
N TYR A 47 -16.89 -9.32 -1.15
CA TYR A 47 -15.93 -9.72 -0.14
C TYR A 47 -15.36 -8.50 0.56
N GLU A 48 -15.28 -8.55 1.88
CA GLU A 48 -14.48 -7.62 2.66
C GLU A 48 -13.07 -8.18 2.81
N LEU A 49 -12.08 -7.52 2.21
CA LEU A 49 -10.68 -7.94 2.22
C LEU A 49 -9.85 -7.02 3.10
N LEU A 50 -9.01 -7.62 3.93
CA LEU A 50 -7.93 -6.95 4.65
C LEU A 50 -6.61 -7.24 3.95
N LEU A 51 -5.94 -6.21 3.46
CA LEU A 51 -4.60 -6.27 2.87
C LEU A 51 -3.60 -5.67 3.86
N MET A 52 -2.43 -6.29 4.02
CA MET A 52 -1.38 -5.83 4.94
C MET A 52 0.01 -6.13 4.39
N GLY A 53 0.98 -5.25 4.65
CA GLY A 53 2.38 -5.60 4.44
C GLY A 53 2.78 -6.78 5.32
N ARG A 54 3.39 -7.83 4.75
CA ARG A 54 3.81 -9.03 5.51
C ARG A 54 4.81 -8.69 6.60
N TYR A 55 5.82 -7.90 6.24
CA TYR A 55 6.92 -7.48 7.11
C TYR A 55 6.66 -6.13 7.77
N ASN A 56 5.85 -5.25 7.15
CA ASN A 56 5.47 -3.96 7.71
C ASN A 56 3.95 -3.88 7.96
N LYS A 57 3.53 -4.41 9.11
CA LYS A 57 2.12 -4.53 9.52
C LYS A 57 1.45 -3.19 9.88
N ASN A 58 2.21 -2.09 9.87
CA ASN A 58 1.68 -0.74 10.05
C ASN A 58 0.91 -0.26 8.82
N TYR A 59 1.25 -0.79 7.64
CA TYR A 59 0.49 -0.58 6.41
C TYR A 59 -0.62 -1.62 6.29
N TRP A 60 -1.86 -1.13 6.28
CA TRP A 60 -3.03 -1.96 6.15
C TRP A 60 -4.16 -1.21 5.45
N LEU A 61 -4.97 -1.95 4.72
CA LEU A 61 -6.06 -1.45 3.90
C LEU A 61 -7.22 -2.44 4.01
N ILE A 62 -8.42 -1.92 4.18
CA ILE A 62 -9.65 -2.71 4.20
C ILE A 62 -10.49 -2.24 3.02
N ILE A 63 -10.84 -3.18 2.15
CA ILE A 63 -11.65 -2.92 0.96
C ILE A 63 -12.87 -3.82 0.93
N GLU A 64 -13.85 -3.40 0.15
CA GLU A 64 -14.96 -4.23 -0.31
C GLU A 64 -14.82 -4.40 -1.81
N ILE A 65 -14.86 -5.63 -2.31
CA ILE A 65 -14.71 -5.95 -3.73
C ILE A 65 -15.82 -6.89 -4.19
N ARG A 66 -16.42 -6.61 -5.35
CA ARG A 66 -17.49 -7.45 -5.91
C ARG A 66 -16.99 -8.86 -6.21
N GLU A 67 -17.81 -9.87 -5.94
CA GLU A 67 -17.44 -11.28 -6.14
C GLU A 67 -17.14 -11.63 -7.61
N THR A 68 -17.74 -10.88 -8.54
CA THR A 68 -17.56 -11.08 -9.98
C THR A 68 -16.31 -10.39 -10.53
N ALA A 69 -15.59 -9.61 -9.72
CA ALA A 69 -14.30 -9.04 -10.13
C ALA A 69 -13.30 -10.17 -10.36
N THR A 70 -12.27 -9.90 -11.14
CA THR A 70 -11.15 -10.82 -11.37
C THR A 70 -10.00 -10.59 -10.40
N LEU A 71 -9.09 -11.56 -10.27
CA LEU A 71 -7.82 -11.34 -9.59
C LEU A 71 -7.02 -10.21 -10.25
N ARG A 72 -7.14 -10.04 -11.58
CA ARG A 72 -6.49 -8.94 -12.32
C ARG A 72 -7.01 -7.56 -11.90
N GLU A 73 -8.31 -7.42 -11.66
CA GLU A 73 -8.88 -6.19 -11.12
C GLU A 73 -8.40 -5.90 -9.68
N LEU A 74 -8.21 -6.94 -8.86
CA LEU A 74 -7.64 -6.80 -7.53
C LEU A 74 -6.15 -6.42 -7.58
N ASP A 75 -5.37 -7.07 -8.44
CA ASP A 75 -3.96 -6.75 -8.71
C ASP A 75 -3.81 -5.30 -9.16
N GLN A 76 -4.57 -4.88 -10.16
CA GLN A 76 -4.53 -3.50 -10.65
C GLN A 76 -4.86 -2.50 -9.53
N PHE A 77 -5.82 -2.81 -8.67
CA PHE A 77 -6.13 -1.96 -7.52
C PHE A 77 -4.95 -1.88 -6.52
N ILE A 78 -4.29 -3.00 -6.22
CA ILE A 78 -3.11 -3.05 -5.32
C ILE A 78 -1.95 -2.25 -5.91
N ARG A 79 -1.68 -2.45 -7.21
CA ARG A 79 -0.72 -1.69 -8.01
C ARG A 79 -0.98 -0.20 -7.91
N ASP A 80 -2.21 0.20 -8.21
CA ASP A 80 -2.62 1.61 -8.22
C ASP A 80 -2.46 2.29 -6.86
N ILE A 81 -2.73 1.60 -5.74
CA ILE A 81 -2.71 2.21 -4.41
C ILE A 81 -1.37 2.09 -3.68
N TRP A 82 -0.57 1.05 -3.94
CA TRP A 82 0.60 0.72 -3.12
C TRP A 82 1.88 0.33 -3.85
N VAL A 83 1.87 -0.36 -4.98
CA VAL A 83 3.09 -1.07 -5.42
C VAL A 83 3.58 -0.76 -6.83
N GLU A 84 2.79 -0.13 -7.70
CA GLU A 84 3.23 0.11 -9.08
C GLU A 84 4.35 1.14 -9.18
N CYS A 85 5.47 0.80 -9.80
CA CYS A 85 6.58 1.71 -10.07
C CYS A 85 7.07 1.68 -11.52
N CYS A 86 7.26 0.49 -12.10
CA CYS A 86 7.83 0.36 -13.45
C CYS A 86 7.38 -0.91 -14.21
N GLY A 87 6.18 -1.41 -13.90
CA GLY A 87 5.53 -2.49 -14.65
C GLY A 87 6.01 -3.89 -14.31
N HIS A 88 6.52 -4.12 -13.09
CA HIS A 88 7.00 -5.44 -12.68
C HIS A 88 5.90 -6.51 -12.66
N LEU A 89 6.33 -7.77 -12.60
CA LEU A 89 5.45 -8.92 -12.45
C LEU A 89 4.82 -8.96 -11.06
N SER A 90 3.65 -9.59 -10.97
CA SER A 90 2.97 -9.86 -9.72
C SER A 90 2.28 -11.22 -9.75
N GLU A 91 2.05 -11.76 -8.55
CA GLU A 91 1.33 -13.00 -8.35
C GLU A 91 0.44 -13.01 -7.10
N PHE A 92 -0.59 -13.85 -7.12
CA PHE A 92 -1.29 -14.31 -5.93
C PHE A 92 -0.99 -15.79 -5.68
N ASN A 93 -0.73 -16.16 -4.44
CA ASN A 93 -0.71 -17.57 -4.02
C ASN A 93 -1.92 -17.87 -3.15
N ILE A 94 -2.90 -18.57 -3.72
CA ILE A 94 -4.17 -18.90 -3.06
C ILE A 94 -4.25 -20.42 -2.90
N ALA A 95 -4.18 -20.89 -1.65
CA ALA A 95 -4.22 -22.30 -1.30
C ALA A 95 -3.19 -23.17 -2.06
N GLY A 96 -1.99 -22.62 -2.29
CA GLY A 96 -0.90 -23.30 -3.00
C GLY A 96 -0.91 -23.09 -4.52
N GLN A 97 -2.00 -22.60 -5.10
CA GLN A 97 -2.06 -22.27 -6.53
C GLN A 97 -1.57 -20.84 -6.78
N ARG A 98 -0.57 -20.70 -7.65
CA ARG A 98 -0.11 -19.40 -8.18
C ARG A 98 -1.02 -18.89 -9.28
N TYR A 99 -1.32 -17.59 -9.22
CA TYR A 99 -2.02 -16.82 -10.25
C TYR A 99 -1.15 -15.61 -10.62
N GLU A 100 -0.60 -15.62 -11.83
CA GLU A 100 0.40 -14.65 -12.29
C GLU A 100 -0.18 -13.71 -13.34
N VAL A 101 0.37 -12.49 -13.40
CA VAL A 101 0.00 -11.50 -14.42
C VAL A 101 0.35 -12.01 -15.83
N LEU A 102 1.48 -12.71 -15.94
CA LEU A 102 1.98 -13.42 -17.11
C LEU A 102 2.33 -14.84 -16.66
N PRO A 103 1.43 -15.82 -16.89
CA PRO A 103 1.63 -17.19 -16.43
C PRO A 103 2.82 -17.86 -17.12
N ASP A 104 3.64 -18.54 -16.35
CA ASP A 104 4.62 -19.46 -16.86
C ASP A 104 3.96 -20.77 -17.33
N GLU A 105 4.13 -21.08 -18.61
CA GLU A 105 3.66 -22.33 -19.23
C GLU A 105 4.70 -23.45 -19.17
N ASP A 106 5.89 -23.21 -18.61
CA ASP A 106 6.97 -24.21 -18.58
C ASP A 106 6.70 -25.34 -17.56
N PHE A 107 6.12 -26.43 -18.08
CA PHE A 107 5.79 -27.68 -17.38
C PHE A 107 6.99 -28.49 -16.83
N PHE A 108 8.23 -28.02 -16.99
CA PHE A 108 9.40 -28.85 -16.76
C PHE A 108 9.84 -28.94 -15.29
N TRP A 109 9.52 -27.94 -14.46
CA TRP A 109 10.07 -27.85 -13.10
C TRP A 109 9.04 -27.54 -12.01
N ASP A 110 7.95 -26.82 -12.33
CA ASP A 110 6.90 -26.45 -11.38
C ASP A 110 5.49 -26.74 -11.91
N GLU A 111 4.49 -26.73 -11.01
CA GLU A 111 3.10 -26.63 -11.44
C GLU A 111 2.87 -25.30 -12.18
N PRO A 112 2.24 -25.34 -13.37
CA PRO A 112 2.00 -24.14 -14.15
C PRO A 112 1.12 -23.17 -13.37
N SER A 113 1.50 -21.89 -13.42
CA SER A 113 0.68 -20.84 -12.83
C SER A 113 -0.56 -20.60 -13.69
N LYS A 114 -1.60 -20.04 -13.08
CA LYS A 114 -2.83 -19.65 -13.78
C LYS A 114 -2.80 -18.17 -14.10
N SER A 115 -3.57 -17.72 -15.09
CA SER A 115 -3.78 -16.28 -15.30
C SER A 115 -4.60 -15.66 -14.18
N MET A 116 -4.50 -14.34 -14.01
CA MET A 116 -5.33 -13.57 -13.08
C MET A 116 -6.78 -13.31 -13.56
N ASP A 117 -7.23 -13.94 -14.65
CA ASP A 117 -8.57 -13.69 -15.23
C ASP A 117 -9.70 -14.48 -14.53
N TYR A 118 -9.36 -15.15 -13.43
CA TYR A 118 -10.32 -15.86 -12.60
C TYR A 118 -11.13 -14.88 -11.75
N LYS A 119 -12.44 -15.11 -11.70
CA LYS A 119 -13.33 -14.35 -10.82
C LYS A 119 -13.04 -14.67 -9.36
N LEU A 120 -13.11 -13.67 -8.49
CA LEU A 120 -12.93 -13.85 -7.05
C LEU A 120 -13.87 -14.90 -6.49
N SER A 121 -15.13 -14.95 -6.94
CA SER A 121 -16.10 -15.97 -6.52
C SER A 121 -15.69 -17.42 -6.80
N SER A 122 -14.75 -17.65 -7.72
CA SER A 122 -14.25 -18.99 -8.05
C SER A 122 -13.04 -19.42 -7.23
N VAL A 123 -12.36 -18.47 -6.58
CA VAL A 123 -11.10 -18.71 -5.87
C VAL A 123 -11.12 -18.26 -4.41
N LEU A 124 -12.10 -17.44 -4.01
CA LEU A 124 -12.24 -16.87 -2.67
C LEU A 124 -13.42 -17.44 -1.88
N SER A 125 -13.21 -17.61 -0.58
CA SER A 125 -14.20 -17.99 0.43
C SER A 125 -13.91 -17.18 1.70
N ALA A 126 -14.94 -16.87 2.48
CA ALA A 126 -14.79 -16.15 3.74
C ALA A 126 -13.88 -16.92 4.71
N GLY A 127 -13.04 -16.20 5.44
CA GLY A 127 -12.08 -16.76 6.39
C GLY A 127 -10.74 -17.19 5.79
N MET A 128 -10.58 -17.17 4.46
CA MET A 128 -9.31 -17.54 3.82
C MET A 128 -8.25 -16.46 3.97
N GLU A 129 -7.00 -16.90 3.91
CA GLU A 129 -5.81 -16.07 3.91
C GLU A 129 -4.89 -16.52 2.78
N PHE A 130 -4.33 -15.57 2.04
CA PHE A 130 -3.48 -15.81 0.88
C PHE A 130 -2.45 -14.68 0.75
N THR A 131 -1.44 -14.87 -0.10
CA THR A 131 -0.37 -13.87 -0.30
C THR A 131 -0.46 -13.24 -1.68
N TYR A 132 0.14 -12.05 -1.77
CA TYR A 132 0.36 -11.34 -3.02
C TYR A 132 1.81 -10.84 -3.05
N GLU A 133 2.47 -11.00 -4.18
CA GLU A 133 3.83 -10.54 -4.40
C GLU A 133 3.87 -9.62 -5.62
N TYR A 134 4.64 -8.54 -5.52
CA TYR A 134 4.96 -7.64 -6.63
C TYR A 134 6.48 -7.46 -6.70
N ASP A 135 7.01 -7.59 -7.91
CA ASP A 135 8.43 -7.49 -8.27
C ASP A 135 9.32 -8.57 -7.64
N TYR A 136 9.68 -9.61 -8.39
CA TYR A 136 10.52 -10.72 -7.89
C TYR A 136 11.97 -10.33 -7.56
N GLY A 137 12.46 -9.16 -8.01
CA GLY A 137 13.79 -8.67 -7.67
C GLY A 137 13.82 -7.94 -6.33
N SER A 138 12.81 -7.09 -6.09
CA SER A 138 12.65 -6.35 -4.84
C SER A 138 11.23 -6.51 -4.27
N THR A 139 10.94 -7.75 -3.84
CA THR A 139 9.59 -8.21 -3.54
C THR A 139 8.90 -7.42 -2.44
N THR A 140 7.77 -6.82 -2.81
CA THR A 140 6.79 -6.32 -1.85
C THR A 140 5.73 -7.38 -1.62
N GLU A 141 5.79 -8.03 -0.46
CA GLU A 141 4.85 -9.11 -0.11
C GLU A 141 3.71 -8.61 0.80
N LEU A 142 2.48 -8.92 0.40
CA LEU A 142 1.26 -8.61 1.12
C LEU A 142 0.55 -9.89 1.60
N ILE A 143 -0.06 -9.81 2.77
CA ILE A 143 -1.02 -10.79 3.27
C ILE A 143 -2.42 -10.26 3.01
N VAL A 144 -3.26 -11.06 2.36
CA VAL A 144 -4.67 -10.76 2.11
C VAL A 144 -5.54 -11.74 2.89
N LYS A 145 -6.50 -11.20 3.67
CA LYS A 145 -7.46 -11.99 4.43
C LYS A 145 -8.88 -11.66 4.03
N VAL A 146 -9.68 -12.68 3.72
CA VAL A 146 -11.11 -12.55 3.44
C VAL A 146 -11.86 -12.54 4.77
N GLN A 147 -12.35 -11.37 5.18
CA GLN A 147 -12.98 -11.18 6.50
C GLN A 147 -14.45 -11.57 6.49
N GLU A 148 -15.24 -10.92 5.64
CA GLU A 148 -16.69 -11.05 5.59
C GLU A 148 -17.16 -11.20 4.14
N TYR A 149 -18.37 -11.73 3.97
CA TYR A 149 -19.07 -11.77 2.69
C TYR A 149 -20.49 -11.24 2.87
N ARG A 150 -20.93 -10.37 1.97
CA ARG A 150 -22.31 -9.87 1.96
C ARG A 150 -22.89 -9.85 0.56
N ILE A 151 -24.22 -9.93 0.48
CA ILE A 151 -24.96 -9.65 -0.75
C ILE A 151 -25.48 -8.21 -0.67
N GLY A 152 -25.25 -7.43 -1.72
CA GLY A 152 -25.67 -6.04 -1.84
C GLY A 152 -26.21 -5.70 -3.22
N ILE A 153 -26.47 -4.42 -3.46
CA ILE A 153 -26.79 -3.93 -4.80
C ILE A 153 -25.52 -3.88 -5.63
N TRP A 154 -25.60 -4.27 -6.90
CA TRP A 154 -24.48 -4.22 -7.83
C TRP A 154 -24.03 -2.78 -8.08
N LYS A 155 -22.72 -2.55 -8.01
CA LYS A 155 -22.06 -1.26 -8.26
C LYS A 155 -21.17 -1.38 -9.49
N LYS A 156 -21.02 -0.26 -10.21
CA LYS A 156 -20.14 -0.19 -11.38
C LYS A 156 -18.69 -0.35 -10.96
N GLU A 157 -18.28 0.41 -9.95
CA GLU A 157 -16.98 0.34 -9.32
C GLU A 157 -16.82 -1.01 -8.61
N ALA A 158 -15.80 -1.77 -9.02
CA ALA A 158 -15.57 -3.10 -8.49
C ALA A 158 -15.07 -3.09 -7.04
N VAL A 159 -14.31 -2.05 -6.68
CA VAL A 159 -13.61 -1.92 -5.40
C VAL A 159 -14.07 -0.66 -4.68
N THR A 160 -14.30 -0.76 -3.38
CA THR A 160 -14.54 0.36 -2.47
C THR A 160 -13.58 0.27 -1.30
N ILE A 161 -12.78 1.31 -1.07
CA ILE A 161 -11.93 1.39 0.14
C ILE A 161 -12.83 1.67 1.34
N LEU A 162 -12.83 0.80 2.36
CA LEU A 162 -13.59 0.99 3.59
C LEU A 162 -12.78 1.73 4.66
N SER A 163 -11.46 1.51 4.68
CA SER A 163 -10.50 2.17 5.56
C SER A 163 -9.08 1.91 5.07
N ARG A 164 -8.17 2.85 5.31
CA ARG A 164 -6.72 2.69 5.15
C ARG A 164 -6.03 3.21 6.42
N ASN A 165 -4.88 2.67 6.78
CA ASN A 165 -4.08 3.28 7.83
C ASN A 165 -3.75 4.74 7.46
N ASN A 166 -3.71 5.61 8.46
CA ASN A 166 -3.15 6.94 8.33
C ASN A 166 -1.65 6.81 8.00
N PRO A 167 -1.08 7.73 7.18
CA PRO A 167 0.35 7.75 6.91
C PRO A 167 1.12 7.69 8.23
N PRO A 168 2.04 6.72 8.41
CA PRO A 168 2.83 6.64 9.62
C PRO A 168 3.66 7.91 9.81
N GLU A 169 3.74 8.41 11.04
CA GLU A 169 4.71 9.45 11.38
C GLU A 169 6.10 8.81 11.39
N ILE A 170 6.96 9.24 10.47
CA ILE A 170 8.34 8.78 10.35
C ILE A 170 9.24 9.92 10.80
N ILE A 171 10.12 9.62 11.76
CA ILE A 171 11.08 10.58 12.29
C ILE A 171 12.39 10.41 11.54
N CYS A 172 13.04 11.53 11.23
CA CYS A 172 14.34 11.54 10.57
C CYS A 172 15.38 10.75 11.38
N SER A 173 16.04 9.81 10.73
CA SER A 173 17.05 8.93 11.33
C SER A 173 18.29 9.70 11.80
N VAL A 174 18.65 10.79 11.12
CA VAL A 174 19.85 11.59 11.42
C VAL A 174 19.67 12.43 12.68
N CYS A 175 18.57 13.18 12.81
CA CYS A 175 18.36 14.07 13.96
C CYS A 175 17.52 13.49 15.09
N GLY A 176 16.72 12.44 14.80
CA GLY A 176 15.80 11.81 15.76
C GLY A 176 14.68 12.73 16.27
N LYS A 177 14.43 13.88 15.62
CA LYS A 177 13.51 14.93 16.12
C LYS A 177 12.45 15.35 15.11
N ASN A 178 12.85 15.74 13.91
CA ASN A 178 11.93 16.27 12.90
C ASN A 178 11.24 15.14 12.13
N PRO A 179 10.00 15.35 11.63
CA PRO A 179 9.39 14.44 10.68
C PRO A 179 10.30 14.34 9.44
N ALA A 180 10.49 13.12 8.97
CA ALA A 180 11.14 12.90 7.69
C ALA A 180 10.17 13.25 6.55
N GLU A 181 10.74 13.60 5.41
CA GLU A 181 10.03 13.87 4.16
C GLU A 181 10.57 13.01 3.02
N TRP A 182 11.82 12.55 3.16
CA TRP A 182 12.56 11.81 2.16
C TRP A 182 13.04 10.48 2.70
N VAL A 183 13.18 9.53 1.80
CA VAL A 183 13.78 8.21 2.00
C VAL A 183 15.02 8.12 1.12
N ASN A 184 16.16 7.78 1.71
CA ASN A 184 17.34 7.33 0.97
C ASN A 184 17.29 5.78 0.93
N PRO A 185 17.07 5.16 -0.24
CA PRO A 185 17.12 3.71 -0.40
C PRO A 185 18.42 3.07 0.12
N GLU A 186 19.58 3.68 -0.10
CA GLU A 186 20.86 3.17 0.42
C GLU A 186 20.94 3.27 1.94
N GLY A 187 20.23 4.23 2.51
CA GLY A 187 20.12 4.42 3.95
C GLY A 187 19.54 3.21 4.68
N PHE A 188 18.85 2.29 3.99
CA PHE A 188 18.43 1.01 4.58
C PHE A 188 19.61 0.10 4.94
N TYR A 189 20.75 0.21 4.25
CA TYR A 189 21.97 -0.54 4.55
C TYR A 189 22.84 0.14 5.62
N THR A 190 22.83 1.48 5.67
CA THR A 190 23.64 2.26 6.62
C THR A 190 22.93 2.54 7.94
N GLY A 191 21.61 2.36 8.01
CA GLY A 191 20.79 2.62 9.20
C GLY A 191 20.21 4.03 9.29
N GLU A 192 20.45 4.88 8.29
CA GLU A 192 19.91 6.25 8.19
C GLU A 192 18.93 6.46 7.01
N PRO A 193 17.87 5.64 6.84
CA PRO A 193 17.03 5.69 5.64
C PRO A 193 16.14 6.94 5.54
N PHE A 194 15.87 7.65 6.64
CA PHE A 194 14.86 8.72 6.67
C PHE A 194 15.46 10.09 6.94
N LEU A 195 15.16 11.05 6.06
CA LEU A 195 15.75 12.39 6.08
C LEU A 195 14.64 13.45 6.18
N CYS A 196 14.83 14.41 7.10
CA CYS A 196 14.06 15.65 7.10
C CYS A 196 14.74 16.71 6.24
N GLU A 197 13.97 17.69 5.76
CA GLU A 197 14.47 18.76 4.89
C GLU A 197 15.69 19.49 5.48
N LYS A 198 15.71 19.72 6.81
CA LYS A 198 16.82 20.40 7.49
C LYS A 198 18.12 19.59 7.49
N CYS A 199 18.03 18.29 7.76
CA CYS A 199 19.21 17.42 7.74
C CYS A 199 19.73 17.24 6.32
N LEU A 200 18.82 17.18 5.34
CA LEU A 200 19.18 17.12 3.93
C LEU A 200 19.97 18.38 3.52
N LYS A 201 19.46 19.58 3.80
CA LYS A 201 20.15 20.85 3.51
C LYS A 201 21.52 20.93 4.17
N LYS A 202 21.61 20.59 5.46
CA LYS A 202 22.88 20.63 6.19
C LYS A 202 23.93 19.71 5.55
N LYS A 203 23.57 18.47 5.21
CA LYS A 203 24.53 17.53 4.60
C LYS A 203 25.04 18.03 3.23
N LYS A 204 24.23 18.79 2.47
CA LYS A 204 24.69 19.45 1.24
C LYS A 204 25.70 20.55 1.51
N GLU A 205 25.38 21.44 2.46
CA GLU A 205 26.28 22.53 2.86
C GLU A 205 27.63 21.97 3.35
N ASP A 206 27.59 20.88 4.14
CA ASP A 206 28.80 20.21 4.63
C ASP A 206 29.65 19.64 3.46
N ARG A 207 29.02 19.07 2.41
CA ARG A 207 29.71 18.54 1.21
C ARG A 207 30.31 19.62 0.32
N GLU A 208 29.56 20.69 0.04
CA GLU A 208 30.06 21.81 -0.80
C GLU A 208 31.33 22.42 -0.20
N MET A 209 31.43 22.49 1.14
CA MET A 209 32.65 22.94 1.82
C MET A 209 33.82 21.96 1.72
N GLU A 210 33.58 20.65 1.64
CA GLU A 210 34.62 19.63 1.47
C GLU A 210 35.13 19.57 0.02
N GLU A 211 34.27 19.77 -0.97
CA GLU A 211 34.64 19.82 -2.39
C GLU A 211 35.48 21.07 -2.73
N ASP A 212 35.22 22.21 -2.08
CA ASP A 212 36.00 23.45 -2.25
C ASP A 212 37.42 23.36 -1.63
N GLU A 213 37.71 22.34 -0.82
CA GLU A 213 39.01 22.16 -0.14
C GLU A 213 39.99 21.22 -0.88
N TYR A 214 39.52 20.46 -1.88
CA TYR A 214 40.34 19.49 -2.63
C TYR A 214 40.21 19.72 -4.15
N GLU A 215 41.13 20.50 -4.72
CA GLU A 215 41.34 20.57 -6.17
C GLU A 215 41.83 19.21 -6.71
N GLU A 216 41.07 18.64 -7.64
CA GLU A 216 41.47 17.67 -8.68
C GLU A 216 42.63 16.72 -8.32
N GLU A 217 42.35 15.54 -7.78
CA GLU A 217 43.10 14.28 -8.02
C GLU A 217 42.63 13.19 -7.05
N ASP A 218 41.49 12.56 -7.32
CA ASP A 218 41.29 11.11 -7.11
C ASP A 218 39.88 10.73 -7.57
N GLU A 219 39.80 10.18 -8.78
CA GLU A 219 38.61 9.58 -9.39
C GLU A 219 38.24 8.23 -8.73
N TYR A 220 38.44 8.11 -7.42
CA TYR A 220 37.99 7.00 -6.60
C TYR A 220 36.95 7.55 -5.63
N MET A 221 35.74 7.74 -6.18
CA MET A 221 34.50 8.06 -5.47
C MET A 221 34.50 7.38 -4.09
N LEU A 222 34.71 8.18 -3.04
CA LEU A 222 34.42 7.74 -1.69
C LEU A 222 32.92 7.49 -1.67
N ASP A 223 32.54 6.21 -1.69
CA ASP A 223 31.19 5.72 -1.44
C ASP A 223 30.82 6.06 0.02
N ASP A 224 30.55 7.34 0.28
CA ASP A 224 30.08 7.86 1.57
C ASP A 224 28.60 7.49 1.82
N GLY A 225 28.01 6.65 0.96
CA GLY A 225 26.61 6.20 1.01
C GLY A 225 25.62 7.32 0.70
N TRP A 226 26.06 8.36 -0.02
CA TRP A 226 25.23 9.46 -0.48
C TRP A 226 24.92 9.32 -1.96
N MET A 227 23.68 8.94 -2.23
CA MET A 227 23.06 9.05 -3.54
C MET A 227 22.67 10.53 -3.79
N ASP A 228 22.85 11.02 -5.03
CA ASP A 228 22.39 12.35 -5.45
C ASP A 228 20.91 12.57 -5.07
N GLU A 229 20.51 13.83 -4.87
CA GLU A 229 19.10 14.19 -4.57
C GLU A 229 18.10 13.54 -5.52
N ASP A 230 18.53 13.34 -6.77
CA ASP A 230 17.76 12.71 -7.84
C ASP A 230 17.30 11.28 -7.51
N PHE A 231 17.91 10.65 -6.50
CA PHE A 231 17.55 9.31 -6.05
C PHE A 231 16.85 9.27 -4.70
N LEU A 232 16.63 10.41 -4.04
CA LEU A 232 15.79 10.49 -2.86
C LEU A 232 14.32 10.30 -3.24
N LEU A 233 13.63 9.44 -2.50
CA LEU A 233 12.23 9.15 -2.73
C LEU A 233 11.36 9.82 -1.68
N PRO A 234 10.16 10.30 -2.03
CA PRO A 234 9.26 10.88 -1.06
C PRO A 234 8.76 9.81 -0.08
N ILE A 235 8.51 10.22 1.16
CA ILE A 235 7.75 9.39 2.09
C ILE A 235 6.32 9.23 1.57
N CYS A 236 5.86 7.99 1.56
CA CYS A 236 4.55 7.63 1.05
C CYS A 236 3.84 6.59 1.94
N ASN A 237 2.51 6.52 1.87
CA ASN A 237 1.72 5.60 2.70
C ASN A 237 1.65 4.19 2.10
N SER A 238 2.81 3.56 1.87
CA SER A 238 2.92 2.28 1.18
C SER A 238 3.95 1.33 1.82
N PRO A 239 3.69 0.00 1.81
CA PRO A 239 4.72 -0.98 2.13
C PRO A 239 5.88 -1.04 1.13
N ARG A 240 5.78 -0.44 -0.07
CA ARG A 240 6.85 -0.34 -1.09
C ARG A 240 7.69 0.94 -0.97
N MET A 241 7.42 1.79 0.02
CA MET A 241 8.15 3.05 0.21
C MET A 241 9.68 2.83 0.26
N GLY A 242 10.42 3.57 -0.56
CA GLY A 242 11.88 3.48 -0.61
C GLY A 242 12.44 2.37 -1.50
N VAL A 243 11.60 1.69 -2.28
CA VAL A 243 11.99 0.55 -3.13
C VAL A 243 11.78 0.89 -4.61
N CYS A 244 12.77 0.60 -5.45
CA CYS A 244 12.68 0.65 -6.91
C CYS A 244 12.11 1.98 -7.47
N GLY A 245 12.50 3.12 -6.91
CA GLY A 245 12.02 4.42 -7.37
C GLY A 245 10.54 4.71 -7.07
N TYR A 246 9.88 3.92 -6.21
CA TYR A 246 8.46 4.12 -5.90
C TYR A 246 8.21 5.43 -5.14
N CYS A 247 7.48 6.35 -5.78
CA CYS A 247 7.17 7.69 -5.26
C CYS A 247 5.78 7.84 -4.63
N GLY A 248 5.04 6.74 -4.43
CA GLY A 248 3.66 6.78 -3.96
C GLY A 248 2.64 6.62 -5.10
N SER A 249 1.36 6.63 -4.72
CA SER A 249 0.25 6.43 -5.67
C SER A 249 -0.11 7.74 -6.37
N GLU A 250 -0.22 7.70 -7.70
CA GLU A 250 -0.74 8.82 -8.50
C GLU A 250 -2.26 8.94 -8.45
N LYS A 251 -2.96 7.84 -8.12
CA LYS A 251 -4.43 7.75 -8.15
C LYS A 251 -5.07 7.98 -6.78
N TYR A 252 -4.39 7.59 -5.71
CA TYR A 252 -4.92 7.63 -4.36
C TYR A 252 -4.02 8.48 -3.46
N PRO A 253 -4.55 9.53 -2.81
CA PRO A 253 -3.75 10.31 -1.87
C PRO A 253 -3.33 9.44 -0.69
N ASP A 254 -2.19 9.78 -0.09
CA ASP A 254 -1.66 9.08 1.07
C ASP A 254 -2.61 9.13 2.27
N LYS A 255 -3.28 10.26 2.46
CA LYS A 255 -4.30 10.42 3.49
C LYS A 255 -5.66 10.02 2.96
N PHE A 256 -6.22 8.96 3.55
CA PHE A 256 -7.60 8.55 3.28
C PHE A 256 -8.60 9.55 3.87
N VAL A 257 -9.56 10.00 3.07
CA VAL A 257 -10.59 10.96 3.47
C VAL A 257 -11.95 10.26 3.56
N PRO A 258 -12.61 10.25 4.73
CA PRO A 258 -13.97 9.72 4.92
C PRO A 258 -15.03 10.50 4.13
N ASP A 259 -16.11 9.81 3.75
CA ASP A 259 -17.22 10.39 2.99
C ASP A 259 -17.90 11.54 3.75
N ILE A 260 -18.01 11.44 5.08
CA ILE A 260 -18.63 12.49 5.90
C ILE A 260 -17.85 13.82 5.84
N MET A 261 -16.51 13.76 5.76
CA MET A 261 -15.68 14.96 5.68
C MET A 261 -15.80 15.64 4.31
N ILE A 262 -15.96 14.84 3.25
CA ILE A 262 -16.19 15.37 1.88
C ILE A 262 -17.55 16.09 1.78
N ILE A 263 -18.56 15.60 2.50
CA ILE A 263 -19.89 16.24 2.52
C ILE A 263 -19.85 17.56 3.29
N GLU A 264 -19.14 17.62 4.41
CA GLU A 264 -18.99 18.84 5.22
C GLU A 264 -18.27 19.96 4.44
N GLU A 265 -17.21 19.63 3.70
CA GLU A 265 -16.48 20.60 2.86
C GLU A 265 -17.33 21.19 1.72
N LYS A 266 -18.27 20.42 1.17
CA LYS A 266 -19.15 20.89 0.08
C LYS A 266 -20.31 21.77 0.55
N ASN A 267 -20.60 21.77 1.85
CA ASN A 267 -21.67 22.56 2.44
C ASN A 267 -21.19 23.86 3.09
N GLN A 268 -19.88 24.16 2.99
CA GLN A 268 -19.25 25.43 3.37
C GLN A 268 -19.03 26.30 2.12
#